data_AF-A0A953IL62-F1
#
_entry.id   AF-A0A953IL62-F1
#
_cell.length_a   1.000
_cell.length_b   1.000
_cell.length_c   1.000
_cell.angle_alpha   90.00
_cell.angle_beta   90.00
_cell.angle_gamma   90.00
#
_symmetry.space_group_name_H-M   'P 1'
#
loop_
_entity.id
_entity.type
_entity.pdbx_description
1 polymer ?
#
loop_
_entity_poly.entity_id
_entity_poly.type
_entity_poly.pdbx_seq_one_letter_code
_entity_poly.pdbx_strand_id
1 'polypeptide(L)'
;AVIRPEAVAAIEAAKAAGCRVAILSNELDLFYGRELRSRVAVLRHADCIVDATYTGILKPDPRAYALCVEQLGLPAAACVFVDDQRRNVEGAIGAGMRAVRFDIARPAESFRRALDLLGVSP
;
A
#
# COMPACT_ATOMS: atom_id res chain seq x y z
N ALA A 1 -15.37 -7.06 -5.54
CA ALA A 1 -14.22 -6.29 -6.05
C ALA A 1 -13.35 -7.22 -6.89
N VAL A 2 -12.93 -6.79 -8.09
CA VAL A 2 -11.92 -7.53 -8.85
C VAL A 2 -10.55 -7.09 -8.35
N ILE A 3 -9.77 -8.03 -7.84
CA ILE A 3 -8.38 -7.77 -7.40
C ILE A 3 -7.46 -7.99 -8.59
N ARG A 4 -6.55 -7.04 -8.82
CA ARG A 4 -5.60 -7.12 -9.94
C ARG A 4 -4.57 -8.21 -9.65
N PRO A 5 -4.35 -9.17 -10.56
CA PRO A 5 -3.38 -10.25 -10.34
C PRO A 5 -1.96 -9.71 -10.14
N GLU A 6 -1.59 -8.59 -10.76
CA GLU A 6 -0.27 -7.97 -10.60
C GLU A 6 -0.06 -7.42 -9.18
N ALA A 7 -1.13 -6.92 -8.53
CA ALA A 7 -1.06 -6.49 -7.14
C ALA A 7 -0.84 -7.69 -6.21
N VAL A 8 -1.50 -8.82 -6.50
CA VAL A 8 -1.34 -10.07 -5.75
C VAL A 8 0.10 -10.58 -5.88
N ALA A 9 0.60 -10.72 -7.11
CA ALA A 9 1.95 -11.18 -7.37
C ALA A 9 3.01 -10.29 -6.71
N ALA A 10 2.84 -8.97 -6.72
CA ALA A 10 3.77 -8.04 -6.09
C ALA A 10 3.77 -8.16 -4.56
N ILE A 11 2.60 -8.31 -3.94
CA ILE A 11 2.49 -8.53 -2.50
C ILE A 11 3.14 -9.85 -2.11
N GLU A 12 2.87 -10.93 -2.85
CA GLU A 12 3.48 -12.24 -2.61
C GLU A 12 5.00 -12.21 -2.76
N ALA A 13 5.53 -11.58 -3.82
CA ALA A 13 6.97 -11.43 -4.02
C ALA A 13 7.63 -10.63 -2.88
N ALA A 14 7.02 -9.52 -2.46
CA ALA A 14 7.51 -8.73 -1.33
C ALA A 14 7.53 -9.54 -0.03
N LYS A 15 6.47 -10.31 0.25
CA LYS A 15 6.41 -11.19 1.43
C LYS A 15 7.45 -12.31 1.35
N ALA A 16 7.65 -12.92 0.19
CA ALA A 16 8.65 -13.96 -0.02
C ALA A 16 10.09 -13.44 0.20
N ALA A 17 10.34 -12.17 -0.13
CA ALA A 17 11.60 -11.48 0.14
C ALA A 17 11.75 -10.99 1.60
N GLY A 18 10.79 -11.28 2.49
CA GLY A 18 10.83 -10.89 3.89
C GLY A 18 10.41 -9.44 4.16
N CYS A 19 9.84 -8.73 3.18
CA CYS A 19 9.31 -7.39 3.39
C CYS A 19 8.01 -7.42 4.21
N ARG A 20 7.76 -6.34 4.95
CA ARG A 20 6.44 -6.06 5.53
C ARG A 20 5.55 -5.38 4.49
N VAL A 21 4.25 -5.68 4.53
CA VAL A 21 3.24 -5.13 3.62
C VAL A 21 2.14 -4.48 4.44
N ALA A 22 1.77 -3.25 4.10
CA ALA A 22 0.64 -2.55 4.69
C ALA A 22 -0.39 -2.16 3.63
N ILE A 23 -1.65 -2.05 4.06
CA ILE A 23 -2.70 -1.41 3.28
C ILE A 23 -3.05 -0.08 3.95
N LEU A 24 -2.80 1.03 3.26
CA LEU A 24 -3.21 2.37 3.69
C LEU A 24 -4.31 2.89 2.76
N SER A 25 -5.54 2.95 3.25
CA SER A 25 -6.73 3.33 2.47
C SER A 25 -7.53 4.43 3.17
N ASN A 26 -8.19 5.28 2.38
CA ASN A 26 -9.12 6.25 2.95
C ASN A 26 -10.48 5.60 3.28
N GLU A 27 -10.94 4.62 2.50
CA GLU A 27 -12.34 4.16 2.53
C GLU A 27 -12.48 2.66 2.18
N LEU A 28 -11.55 1.80 2.63
CA LEU A 28 -11.57 0.37 2.26
C LEU A 28 -12.84 -0.31 2.79
N ASP A 29 -13.07 -0.28 4.09
CA ASP A 29 -14.22 -0.94 4.70
C ASP A 29 -15.52 -0.17 4.45
N LEU A 30 -15.44 1.16 4.27
CA LEU A 30 -16.60 1.98 3.90
C LEU A 30 -17.19 1.57 2.54
N PHE A 31 -16.36 1.32 1.52
CA PHE A 31 -16.84 0.94 0.19
C PHE A 31 -17.12 -0.55 0.01
N TYR A 32 -16.35 -1.42 0.67
CA TYR A 32 -16.39 -2.85 0.39
C TYR A 32 -16.90 -3.71 1.54
N GLY A 33 -17.12 -3.11 2.71
CA GLY A 33 -17.48 -3.80 3.94
C GLY A 33 -16.29 -4.50 4.59
N ARG A 34 -16.31 -4.59 5.92
CA ARG A 34 -15.26 -5.24 6.73
C ARG A 34 -14.99 -6.70 6.34
N GLU A 35 -16.03 -7.41 5.89
CA GLU A 35 -15.93 -8.79 5.41
C GLU A 35 -15.07 -8.94 4.14
N LEU A 36 -14.77 -7.86 3.41
CA LEU A 36 -13.84 -7.94 2.27
C LEU A 36 -12.46 -8.43 2.73
N ARG A 37 -12.00 -8.02 3.92
CA ARG A 37 -10.68 -8.37 4.46
C ARG A 37 -10.51 -9.89 4.62
N SER A 38 -11.58 -10.61 4.95
CA SER A 38 -11.55 -12.07 5.13
C SER A 38 -11.69 -12.82 3.79
N ARG A 39 -12.40 -12.24 2.82
CA ARG A 39 -12.70 -12.84 1.51
C ARG A 39 -11.59 -12.64 0.48
N VAL A 40 -10.83 -11.56 0.58
CA VAL A 40 -9.72 -11.27 -0.33
C VAL A 40 -8.42 -11.78 0.25
N ALA A 41 -7.93 -12.92 -0.27
CA ALA A 41 -6.75 -13.61 0.23
C ALA A 41 -5.54 -12.68 0.37
N VAL A 42 -5.29 -11.81 -0.61
CA VAL A 42 -4.12 -10.92 -0.57
C VAL A 42 -4.14 -9.91 0.58
N LEU A 43 -5.32 -9.47 1.04
CA LEU A 43 -5.43 -8.57 2.20
C LEU A 43 -5.02 -9.25 3.50
N ARG A 44 -5.06 -10.59 3.55
CA ARG A 44 -4.59 -11.38 4.70
C ARG A 44 -3.06 -11.44 4.79
N HIS A 45 -2.34 -11.08 3.72
CA HIS A 45 -0.89 -10.97 3.73
C HIS A 45 -0.38 -9.64 4.28
N ALA A 46 -1.27 -8.65 4.46
CA ALA A 46 -0.92 -7.38 5.06
C ALA A 46 -0.62 -7.56 6.55
N ASP A 47 0.54 -7.06 6.97
CA ASP A 47 0.96 -7.01 8.37
C ASP A 47 0.17 -5.96 9.16
N CYS A 48 -0.29 -4.90 8.49
CA CYS A 48 -1.25 -3.95 9.05
C CYS A 48 -2.18 -3.35 7.98
N ILE A 49 -3.35 -2.92 8.42
CA ILE A 49 -4.33 -2.21 7.60
C ILE A 49 -4.70 -0.92 8.33
N VAL A 50 -4.31 0.22 7.75
CA VAL A 50 -4.69 1.55 8.19
C VAL A 50 -5.78 2.06 7.27
N ASP A 51 -6.98 2.23 7.83
CA ASP A 51 -8.18 2.60 7.08
C ASP A 51 -8.80 3.85 7.70
N ALA A 52 -8.94 4.92 6.92
CA ALA A 52 -9.47 6.18 7.43
C ALA A 52 -10.96 6.12 7.82
N THR A 53 -11.66 5.06 7.41
CA THR A 53 -12.99 4.70 7.95
C THR A 53 -12.97 4.61 9.49
N TYR A 54 -11.84 4.20 10.08
CA TYR A 54 -11.68 4.06 11.53
C TYR A 54 -10.78 5.13 12.15
N THR A 55 -9.75 5.59 11.44
CA THR A 55 -8.82 6.59 11.99
C THR A 55 -9.35 8.03 11.88
N GLY A 56 -10.26 8.30 10.93
CA GLY A 56 -10.70 9.65 10.59
C GLY A 56 -9.61 10.51 9.92
N ILE A 57 -8.47 9.92 9.55
CA ILE A 57 -7.31 10.63 8.99
C ILE A 57 -7.04 10.10 7.57
N LEU A 58 -7.34 10.92 6.57
CA LEU A 58 -7.26 10.56 5.17
C LEU A 58 -5.92 10.99 4.57
N LYS A 59 -5.39 10.17 3.65
CA LYS A 59 -4.37 10.66 2.70
C LYS A 59 -4.96 11.84 1.90
N PRO A 60 -4.18 12.92 1.66
CA PRO A 60 -2.74 13.02 1.87
C PRO A 60 -2.29 13.68 3.19
N ASP A 61 -3.10 13.66 4.25
CA ASP A 61 -2.65 14.15 5.57
C ASP A 61 -1.39 13.41 6.03
N PRO A 62 -0.29 14.10 6.40
CA PRO A 62 0.95 13.48 6.86
C PRO A 62 0.77 12.43 7.96
N ARG A 63 -0.23 12.62 8.82
CA ARG A 63 -0.55 11.70 9.93
C ARG A 63 -0.98 10.32 9.43
N ALA A 64 -1.61 10.22 8.25
CA ALA A 64 -2.00 8.93 7.67
C ALA A 64 -0.78 8.06 7.34
N TYR A 65 0.25 8.67 6.75
CA TYR A 65 1.51 7.99 6.44
C TYR A 65 2.31 7.66 7.70
N ALA A 66 2.35 8.59 8.66
CA ALA A 66 3.03 8.39 9.94
C ALA A 66 2.45 7.20 10.73
N LEU A 67 1.12 7.10 10.83
CA LEU A 67 0.45 5.97 11.47
C LEU A 67 0.77 4.64 10.78
N CYS A 68 0.85 4.63 9.45
CA CYS A 68 1.17 3.43 8.69
C CYS A 68 2.61 2.94 8.98
N VAL A 69 3.60 3.84 8.97
CA VAL A 69 5.01 3.46 9.24
C VAL A 69 5.24 3.08 10.70
N GLU A 70 4.53 3.72 11.63
CA GLU A 70 4.54 3.37 13.05
C GLU A 70 4.02 1.93 13.26
N GLN A 71 2.87 1.59 12.68
CA GLN A 71 2.32 0.23 12.75
C GLN A 71 3.22 -0.80 12.04
N LEU A 72 3.87 -0.40 10.95
CA LEU A 72 4.86 -1.23 10.28
C LEU A 72 6.15 -1.38 11.09
N GLY A 73 6.43 -0.51 12.07
CA GLY A 73 7.68 -0.50 12.83
C GLY A 73 8.91 -0.27 11.95
N LEU A 74 8.77 0.51 10.86
CA LEU A 74 9.82 0.79 9.89
C LEU A 74 9.99 2.30 9.70
N PRO A 75 11.19 2.80 9.37
CA PRO A 75 11.35 4.19 8.96
C PRO A 75 10.69 4.43 7.60
N ALA A 76 10.14 5.63 7.39
CA ALA A 76 9.47 6.00 6.13
C ALA A 76 10.37 5.78 4.90
N ALA A 77 11.67 6.08 5.01
CA ALA A 77 12.64 5.89 3.94
C ALA A 77 12.82 4.43 3.49
N ALA A 78 12.50 3.46 4.36
CA ALA A 78 12.52 2.04 4.02
C ALA A 78 11.24 1.59 3.28
N CYS A 79 10.19 2.42 3.26
CA CYS A 79 8.90 2.08 2.67
C CYS A 79 8.80 2.53 1.21
N VAL A 80 8.05 1.75 0.41
CA VAL A 80 7.63 2.13 -0.95
C VAL A 80 6.10 2.17 -0.96
N PHE A 81 5.53 3.34 -1.26
CA PHE A 81 4.10 3.56 -1.32
C PHE A 81 3.58 3.50 -2.76
N VAL A 82 2.45 2.84 -3.00
CA VAL A 82 1.83 2.69 -4.32
C VAL A 82 0.40 3.19 -4.27
N ASP A 83 0.06 4.18 -5.10
CA ASP A 83 -1.28 4.79 -5.14
C ASP A 83 -1.54 5.45 -6.51
N ASP A 84 -2.77 5.43 -6.99
CA ASP A 84 -3.16 5.99 -8.30
C ASP A 84 -3.34 7.51 -8.25
N GLN A 85 -3.70 8.04 -7.08
CA GLN A 85 -3.95 9.45 -6.89
C GLN A 85 -2.64 10.21 -6.67
N ARG A 86 -2.33 11.09 -7.63
CA ARG A 86 -1.12 11.92 -7.60
C ARG A 86 -0.89 12.64 -6.26
N ARG A 87 -1.95 13.21 -5.67
CA ARG A 87 -1.87 13.89 -4.36
C ARG A 87 -1.42 12.98 -3.22
N ASN A 88 -1.80 11.69 -3.25
CA ASN A 88 -1.41 10.73 -2.23
C ASN A 88 0.06 10.34 -2.42
N VAL A 89 0.48 10.15 -3.67
CA VAL A 89 1.89 9.89 -4.01
C VAL A 89 2.78 11.05 -3.54
N GLU A 90 2.39 12.29 -3.83
CA GLU A 90 3.11 13.49 -3.39
C GLU A 90 3.12 13.60 -1.85
N GLY A 91 2.01 13.27 -1.18
CA GLY A 91 1.94 13.22 0.28
C GLY A 91 2.89 12.19 0.90
N ALA A 92 2.97 10.98 0.32
CA ALA A 92 3.89 9.94 0.77
C ALA A 92 5.36 10.36 0.61
N ILE A 93 5.70 11.01 -0.52
CA ILE A 93 7.04 11.59 -0.74
C ILE A 93 7.33 12.67 0.31
N GLY A 94 6.38 13.57 0.58
CA GLY A 94 6.51 14.58 1.62
C GLY A 94 6.67 14.00 3.03
N ALA A 95 6.15 12.80 3.27
CA ALA A 95 6.33 12.04 4.51
C ALA A 95 7.65 11.25 4.56
N GLY A 96 8.52 11.37 3.54
CA GLY A 96 9.83 10.72 3.50
C GLY A 96 9.83 9.29 2.96
N MET A 97 8.72 8.84 2.34
CA MET A 97 8.66 7.55 1.66
C MET A 97 9.17 7.65 0.22
N ARG A 98 9.58 6.52 -0.33
CA ARG A 98 9.63 6.35 -1.79
C ARG A 98 8.22 6.04 -2.28
N ALA A 99 7.86 6.47 -3.48
CA ALA A 99 6.51 6.23 -3.99
C ALA A 99 6.48 5.95 -5.49
N VAL A 100 5.50 5.16 -5.90
CA VAL A 100 5.16 4.88 -7.30
C VAL A 100 3.72 5.29 -7.53
N ARG A 101 3.49 6.15 -8.52
CA ARG A 101 2.13 6.41 -9.01
C ARG A 101 1.65 5.21 -9.81
N PHE A 102 0.57 4.60 -9.35
CA PHE A 102 -0.04 3.46 -10.03
C PHE A 102 -0.72 3.92 -11.32
N ASP A 103 -0.28 3.38 -12.46
CA ASP A 103 -0.92 3.53 -13.76
C ASP A 103 -1.92 2.39 -13.97
N ILE A 104 -3.20 2.73 -13.96
CA ILE A 104 -4.31 1.79 -14.15
C ILE A 104 -4.22 1.05 -15.49
N ALA A 105 -3.67 1.70 -16.52
CA ALA A 105 -3.50 1.11 -17.85
C ALA A 105 -2.26 0.21 -17.93
N ARG A 106 -1.31 0.36 -17.01
CA ARG A 106 -0.04 -0.40 -16.96
C ARG A 106 0.26 -0.89 -15.55
N PRO A 107 -0.58 -1.80 -15.00
CA PRO A 107 -0.42 -2.29 -13.63
C PRO A 107 0.90 -3.01 -13.42
N ALA A 108 1.30 -3.88 -14.35
CA ALA A 108 2.55 -4.65 -14.26
C ALA A 108 3.79 -3.74 -14.17
N GLU A 109 3.83 -2.65 -14.95
CA GLU A 109 4.93 -1.68 -14.91
C GLU A 109 5.03 -0.99 -13.55
N SER A 110 3.88 -0.58 -13.00
CA SER A 110 3.80 0.10 -11.71
C SER A 110 4.30 -0.79 -10.57
N PHE A 111 3.83 -2.04 -10.51
CA PHE A 111 4.22 -2.97 -9.45
C PHE A 111 5.67 -3.43 -9.58
N ARG A 112 6.15 -3.69 -10.81
CA ARG A 112 7.57 -3.99 -11.04
C ARG A 112 8.46 -2.85 -10.54
N ARG A 113 8.11 -1.60 -10.83
CA ARG A 113 8.86 -0.45 -10.31
C ARG A 113 8.83 -0.35 -8.79
N ALA A 114 7.73 -0.73 -8.15
CA ALA A 114 7.65 -0.78 -6.68
C ALA A 114 8.59 -1.85 -6.10
N LEU A 115 8.64 -3.03 -6.71
CA LEU A 115 9.56 -4.12 -6.33
C LEU A 115 11.03 -3.73 -6.57
N ASP A 116 11.35 -3.10 -7.70
CA ASP A 116 12.69 -2.60 -8.02
C ASP A 116 13.16 -1.61 -6.93
N LEU A 117 12.29 -0.70 -6.48
CA LEU A 117 12.60 0.20 -5.36
C LEU A 117 12.79 -0.58 -4.05
N LEU A 118 12.04 -1.64 -3.80
CA LEU A 118 12.25 -2.49 -2.62
C LEU A 118 13.52 -3.36 -2.72
N GLY A 119 14.21 -3.39 -3.88
CA GLY A 119 15.33 -4.29 -4.11
C GLY A 119 14.91 -5.77 -4.24
N VAL A 120 13.62 -6.01 -4.53
CA VAL A 120 13.06 -7.35 -4.71
C VAL A 120 13.13 -7.67 -6.20
N SER A 121 13.95 -8.66 -6.55
CA SER A 121 13.95 -9.21 -7.91
C SER A 121 12.78 -10.20 -8.07
N PRO A 122 12.10 -10.20 -9.22
CA PRO A 122 11.06 -11.18 -9.51
C PRO A 122 11.59 -12.62 -9.61
#